data_AF-A0A8D8CUP7-F1
#
_entry.id   AF-A0A8D8CUP7-F1
#
_cell.length_a   1.000
_cell.length_b   1.000
_cell.length_c   1.000
_cell.angle_alpha   90.00
_cell.angle_beta   90.00
_cell.angle_gamma   90.00
#
_symmetry.space_group_name_H-M   'P 1'
#
loop_
_entity.id
_entity.type
_entity.pdbx_description
1 polymer ?
#
loop_
_entity_poly.entity_id
_entity_poly.type
_entity_poly.pdbx_seq_one_letter_code
_entity_poly.pdbx_strand_id
1 'polypeptide(L)'
;MQEQFRQIEDLYLTFAKKASAFNSWFENAEEDLTDPVRCNSIEEITALRAAHAQFQASLSSAQYDFQALADLDRKIKSFNVGPNPYTWFTMEALEDTWRNLQKIIEERDAELAKEVHRQEENDKLRKEFAKHANLFHQWLTETR
;
A
#
# COMPACT_ATOMS: atom_id res chain seq x y z
N MET A 1 17.89 -40.02 -8.79
CA MET A 1 18.87 -38.92 -8.79
C MET A 1 18.51 -37.84 -9.81
N GLN A 2 18.40 -38.15 -11.12
CA GLN A 2 17.96 -37.17 -12.14
C GLN A 2 16.59 -36.54 -11.86
N GLU A 3 15.60 -37.32 -11.44
CA GLU A 3 14.25 -36.80 -11.15
C GLU A 3 14.24 -35.80 -9.99
N GLN A 4 15.07 -36.02 -8.97
CA GLN A 4 15.20 -35.12 -7.82
C GLN A 4 15.85 -33.80 -8.23
N PHE A 5 16.90 -33.83 -9.06
CA PHE A 5 17.50 -32.61 -9.59
C PHE A 5 16.52 -31.81 -10.45
N ARG A 6 15.75 -32.48 -11.30
CA ARG A 6 14.71 -31.85 -12.10
C ARG A 6 13.62 -31.21 -11.24
N GLN A 7 13.22 -31.87 -10.16
CA GLN A 7 12.26 -31.32 -9.20
C GLN A 7 12.80 -30.09 -8.48
N ILE A 8 14.06 -30.10 -8.04
CA ILE A 8 14.70 -28.95 -7.39
C ILE A 8 14.80 -27.78 -8.37
N GLU A 9 15.19 -28.04 -9.62
CA GLU A 9 15.28 -27.03 -10.67
C GLU A 9 13.91 -26.38 -10.94
N ASP A 10 12.84 -27.17 -11.05
CA ASP A 10 11.47 -26.65 -11.23
C ASP A 10 11.02 -25.78 -10.04
N LEU A 11 11.33 -26.19 -8.81
CA LEU A 11 11.05 -25.40 -7.61
C LEU A 11 11.84 -24.07 -7.61
N TYR A 12 13.12 -24.09 -8.00
CA TYR A 12 13.92 -22.88 -8.09
C TYR A 12 13.39 -21.89 -9.12
N LEU A 13 13.03 -22.37 -10.32
CA LEU A 13 12.44 -21.53 -11.37
C LEU A 13 11.08 -20.97 -10.92
N THR A 14 10.27 -21.78 -10.25
CA THR A 14 8.98 -21.35 -9.71
C THR A 14 9.15 -20.27 -8.65
N PHE A 15 10.08 -20.45 -7.71
CA PHE A 15 10.39 -19.45 -6.70
C PHE A 15 10.88 -18.16 -7.35
N ALA A 16 11.85 -18.23 -8.26
CA ALA A 16 12.41 -17.06 -8.94
C ALA A 16 11.33 -16.25 -9.68
N LYS A 17 10.43 -16.93 -10.39
CA LYS A 17 9.31 -16.28 -11.09
C LYS A 17 8.34 -15.60 -10.12
N LYS A 18 7.95 -16.28 -9.04
CA LYS A 18 7.03 -15.73 -8.05
C LYS A 18 7.65 -14.57 -7.26
N ALA A 19 8.93 -14.69 -6.88
CA ALA A 19 9.65 -13.66 -6.16
C ALA A 19 9.76 -12.38 -7.00
N SER A 20 10.09 -12.51 -8.29
CA SER A 20 10.12 -11.37 -9.21
C SER A 20 8.75 -10.71 -9.35
N ALA A 21 7.66 -11.49 -9.48
CA ALA A 21 6.32 -10.95 -9.59
C ALA A 21 5.88 -10.22 -8.31
N PHE A 22 6.19 -10.80 -7.14
CA PHE A 22 5.92 -10.18 -5.85
C PHE A 22 6.72 -8.89 -5.65
N ASN A 23 8.00 -8.86 -6.04
CA ASN A 23 8.82 -7.65 -5.95
C ASN A 23 8.27 -6.53 -6.84
N SER A 24 7.90 -6.82 -8.09
CA SER A 24 7.28 -5.81 -8.96
C SER A 24 5.94 -5.30 -8.41
N TRP A 25 5.14 -6.16 -7.80
CA TRP A 25 3.93 -5.72 -7.11
C TRP A 25 4.23 -4.81 -5.92
N PHE A 26 5.23 -5.15 -5.11
CA PHE A 26 5.67 -4.35 -3.98
C PHE A 26 6.20 -2.97 -4.42
N GLU A 27 7.01 -2.89 -5.47
CA GLU A 27 7.54 -1.62 -5.99
C GLU A 27 6.41 -0.67 -6.42
N ASN A 28 5.42 -1.19 -7.15
CA ASN A 28 4.25 -0.38 -7.53
C ASN A 28 3.44 0.07 -6.30
N ALA A 29 3.27 -0.82 -5.33
CA ALA A 29 2.56 -0.50 -4.09
C ALA A 29 3.31 0.58 -3.26
N GLU A 30 4.64 0.48 -3.19
CA GLU A 30 5.48 1.45 -2.49
C GLU A 30 5.44 2.83 -3.19
N GLU A 31 5.49 2.87 -4.52
CA GLU A 31 5.34 4.10 -5.30
C GLU A 31 4.01 4.79 -4.99
N ASP A 32 2.88 4.07 -5.10
CA ASP A 32 1.55 4.63 -4.87
C ASP A 32 1.34 5.10 -3.40
N LEU A 33 1.90 4.38 -2.44
CA LEU A 33 1.70 4.68 -1.02
C LEU A 33 2.59 5.80 -0.47
N THR A 34 3.73 6.06 -1.11
CA THR A 34 4.68 7.10 -0.70
C THR A 34 4.33 8.49 -1.26
N ASP A 35 3.38 8.58 -2.19
CA ASP A 35 2.87 9.85 -2.71
C ASP A 35 2.28 10.73 -1.59
N PRO A 36 2.71 11.98 -1.39
CA PRO A 36 2.25 12.79 -0.26
C PRO A 36 0.71 12.96 -0.21
N VAL A 37 0.11 12.70 0.96
CA VAL A 37 -1.32 12.95 1.17
C VAL A 37 -1.61 14.45 1.26
N ARG A 38 -1.99 15.07 0.14
CA ARG A 38 -2.39 16.49 0.09
C ARG A 38 -3.61 16.68 -0.81
N CYS A 39 -4.61 17.37 -0.30
CA CYS A 39 -5.81 17.73 -1.06
C CYS A 39 -6.36 19.10 -0.66
N ASN A 40 -7.38 19.57 -1.37
CA ASN A 40 -7.98 20.89 -1.21
C ASN A 40 -9.50 20.86 -0.91
N SER A 41 -10.10 19.67 -0.93
CA SER A 41 -11.53 19.49 -0.65
C SER A 41 -11.86 18.17 0.07
N ILE A 42 -13.09 18.11 0.59
CA ILE A 42 -13.64 16.91 1.25
C ILE A 42 -13.80 15.75 0.24
N GLU A 43 -14.14 16.05 -0.99
CA GLU A 43 -14.31 15.07 -2.06
C GLU A 43 -12.98 14.41 -2.42
N GLU A 44 -11.91 15.19 -2.54
CA GLU A 44 -10.57 14.68 -2.83
C GLU A 44 -10.05 13.76 -1.71
N ILE A 45 -10.17 14.14 -0.43
CA ILE A 45 -9.75 13.26 0.67
C ILE A 45 -10.59 11.99 0.75
N THR A 46 -11.88 12.08 0.42
CA THR A 46 -12.77 10.91 0.36
C THR A 46 -12.34 9.94 -0.73
N ALA A 47 -11.96 10.46 -1.91
CA ALA A 47 -11.45 9.65 -3.02
C ALA A 47 -10.12 8.96 -2.66
N LEU A 48 -9.18 9.70 -2.03
CA LEU A 48 -7.91 9.13 -1.57
C LEU A 48 -8.12 8.00 -0.54
N ARG A 49 -9.05 8.15 0.39
CA ARG A 49 -9.40 7.08 1.34
C ARG A 49 -10.01 5.87 0.68
N ALA A 50 -10.88 6.07 -0.32
CA ALA A 50 -11.47 4.98 -1.06
C ALA A 50 -10.41 4.19 -1.85
N ALA A 51 -9.48 4.88 -2.50
CA ALA A 51 -8.35 4.26 -3.18
C ALA A 51 -7.47 3.46 -2.21
N HIS A 52 -7.16 4.03 -1.03
CA HIS A 52 -6.37 3.33 -0.01
C HIS A 52 -7.10 2.08 0.52
N ALA A 53 -8.40 2.15 0.77
CA ALA A 53 -9.18 1.00 1.20
C ALA A 53 -9.23 -0.11 0.13
N GLN A 54 -9.31 0.26 -1.15
CA GLN A 54 -9.23 -0.69 -2.26
C GLN A 54 -7.84 -1.37 -2.32
N PHE A 55 -6.77 -0.60 -2.12
CA PHE A 55 -5.42 -1.15 -2.00
C PHE A 55 -5.32 -2.13 -0.82
N GLN A 56 -5.81 -1.76 0.37
CA GLN A 56 -5.80 -2.63 1.55
C GLN A 56 -6.57 -3.95 1.31
N ALA A 57 -7.67 -3.92 0.55
CA ALA A 57 -8.40 -5.14 0.17
C ALA A 57 -7.54 -6.09 -0.68
N SER A 58 -6.64 -5.56 -1.52
CA SER A 58 -5.72 -6.36 -2.35
C SER A 58 -4.64 -7.08 -1.54
N LEU A 59 -4.33 -6.62 -0.32
CA LEU A 59 -3.29 -7.21 0.53
C LEU A 59 -3.55 -8.67 0.87
N SER A 60 -4.81 -9.09 0.93
CA SER A 60 -5.18 -10.49 1.16
C SER A 60 -4.62 -11.44 0.10
N SER A 61 -4.66 -11.04 -1.18
CA SER A 61 -4.08 -11.80 -2.29
C SER A 61 -2.55 -11.78 -2.24
N ALA A 62 -1.95 -10.61 -1.97
CA ALA A 62 -0.50 -10.49 -1.87
C ALA A 62 0.07 -11.30 -0.70
N GLN A 63 -0.63 -11.35 0.44
CA GLN A 63 -0.28 -12.17 1.59
C GLN A 63 -0.31 -13.67 1.25
N TYR A 64 -1.26 -14.10 0.41
CA TYR A 64 -1.30 -15.48 -0.06
C TYR A 64 -0.10 -15.81 -0.95
N ASP A 65 0.25 -14.94 -1.89
CA ASP A 65 1.42 -15.12 -2.75
C ASP A 65 2.74 -15.13 -1.96
N PHE A 66 2.84 -14.26 -0.96
CA PHE A 66 3.96 -14.24 -0.03
C PHE A 66 4.08 -15.55 0.77
N GLN A 67 2.96 -16.07 1.28
CA GLN A 67 2.95 -17.34 2.00
C GLN A 67 3.35 -18.51 1.09
N ALA A 68 2.90 -18.51 -0.15
CA ALA A 68 3.29 -19.51 -1.15
C ALA A 68 4.80 -19.46 -1.46
N LEU A 69 5.41 -18.28 -1.47
CA LEU A 69 6.86 -18.12 -1.58
C LEU A 69 7.59 -18.73 -0.38
N ALA A 70 7.11 -18.48 0.83
CA ALA A 70 7.68 -19.06 2.06
C ALA A 70 7.55 -20.60 2.10
N ASP A 71 6.43 -21.15 1.60
CA ASP A 71 6.26 -22.61 1.46
C ASP A 71 7.24 -23.21 0.45
N LEU A 72 7.46 -22.52 -0.69
CA LEU A 72 8.44 -22.94 -1.70
C LEU A 72 9.86 -22.91 -1.15
N ASP A 73 10.25 -21.84 -0.44
CA ASP A 73 11.56 -21.71 0.19
C ASP A 73 11.80 -22.84 1.21
N ARG A 74 10.84 -23.11 2.10
CA ARG A 74 10.90 -24.24 3.04
C ARG A 74 11.07 -25.58 2.33
N LYS A 75 10.33 -25.80 1.25
CA LYS A 75 10.42 -27.03 0.45
C LYS A 75 11.80 -27.17 -0.22
N ILE A 76 12.33 -26.10 -0.80
CA ILE A 76 13.67 -26.05 -1.40
C ILE A 76 14.73 -26.37 -0.34
N LYS A 77 14.70 -25.68 0.81
CA LYS A 77 15.64 -25.88 1.93
C LYS A 77 15.61 -27.32 2.45
N SER A 78 14.47 -28.02 2.39
CA SER A 78 14.35 -29.43 2.80
C SER A 78 15.22 -30.40 1.99
N PHE A 79 15.62 -30.02 0.75
CA PHE A 79 16.53 -30.82 -0.06
C PHE A 79 18.01 -30.60 0.29
N ASN A 80 18.33 -29.71 1.23
CA ASN A 80 19.68 -29.38 1.69
C ASN A 80 20.62 -28.97 0.54
N VAL A 81 20.09 -28.14 -0.35
CA VAL A 81 20.74 -27.61 -1.56
C VAL A 81 21.32 -26.22 -1.31
N GLY A 82 22.21 -25.77 -2.19
CA GLY A 82 22.80 -24.43 -2.15
C GLY A 82 21.80 -23.31 -2.48
N PRO A 83 22.27 -22.07 -2.69
CA PRO A 83 21.38 -20.96 -3.07
C PRO A 83 20.79 -21.16 -4.47
N ASN A 84 19.63 -20.54 -4.73
CA ASN A 84 18.97 -20.56 -6.02
C ASN A 84 19.80 -19.80 -7.07
N PRO A 85 20.22 -20.41 -8.19
CA PRO A 85 21.05 -19.75 -9.19
C PRO A 85 20.26 -18.83 -10.16
N TYR A 86 18.93 -18.88 -10.16
CA TYR A 86 18.08 -18.15 -11.12
C TYR A 86 17.55 -16.82 -10.57
N THR A 87 17.83 -16.49 -9.31
CA THR A 87 17.41 -15.23 -8.70
C THR A 87 18.32 -14.83 -7.56
N TRP A 88 18.42 -13.54 -7.31
CA TRP A 88 19.09 -12.97 -6.15
C TRP A 88 18.13 -12.70 -4.98
N PHE A 89 16.82 -12.86 -5.19
CA PHE A 89 15.82 -12.73 -4.13
C PHE A 89 15.92 -13.89 -3.15
N THR A 90 16.01 -13.59 -1.87
CA THR A 90 15.90 -14.58 -0.79
C THR A 90 14.62 -14.35 0.01
N MET A 91 14.14 -15.39 0.70
CA MET A 91 12.95 -15.23 1.53
C MET A 91 13.16 -14.20 2.65
N GLU A 92 14.37 -14.10 3.21
CA GLU A 92 14.68 -13.08 4.23
C GLU A 92 14.54 -11.66 3.66
N ALA A 93 15.03 -11.40 2.45
CA ALA A 93 14.89 -10.09 1.82
C ALA A 93 13.42 -9.74 1.52
N LEU A 94 12.62 -10.73 1.10
CA LEU A 94 11.19 -10.54 0.85
C LEU A 94 10.39 -10.32 2.15
N GLU A 95 10.81 -10.93 3.26
CA GLU A 95 10.23 -10.67 4.58
C GLU A 95 10.46 -9.23 5.03
N ASP A 96 11.66 -8.70 4.77
CA ASP A 96 11.98 -7.30 5.08
C ASP A 96 11.19 -6.32 4.20
N THR A 97 11.01 -6.59 2.90
CA THR A 97 10.15 -5.74 2.04
C THR A 97 8.70 -5.79 2.49
N TRP A 98 8.17 -6.98 2.84
CA TRP A 98 6.80 -7.11 3.37
C TRP A 98 6.61 -6.33 4.67
N ARG A 99 7.56 -6.41 5.61
CA ARG A 99 7.54 -5.61 6.85
C ARG A 99 7.62 -4.11 6.57
N ASN A 100 8.40 -3.69 5.58
CA ASN A 100 8.46 -2.29 5.18
C ASN A 100 7.10 -1.81 4.64
N LEU A 101 6.45 -2.61 3.78
CA LEU A 101 5.13 -2.30 3.25
C LEU A 101 4.11 -2.06 4.37
N GLN A 102 4.11 -2.93 5.38
CA GLN A 102 3.20 -2.79 6.53
C GLN A 102 3.38 -1.45 7.25
N LYS A 103 4.63 -1.00 7.45
CA LYS A 103 4.91 0.31 8.05
C LYS A 103 4.41 1.46 7.18
N ILE A 104 4.66 1.40 5.87
CA ILE A 104 4.22 2.43 4.93
C ILE A 104 2.69 2.55 4.93
N ILE A 105 1.97 1.42 5.00
CA ILE A 105 0.50 1.41 5.11
C ILE A 105 0.05 2.11 6.39
N GLU A 106 0.65 1.78 7.54
CA GLU A 106 0.31 2.41 8.83
C GLU A 106 0.59 3.91 8.83
N GLU A 107 1.71 4.34 8.24
CA GLU A 107 2.05 5.76 8.08
C GLU A 107 1.03 6.46 7.17
N ARG A 108 0.66 5.83 6.05
CA ARG A 108 -0.34 6.35 5.11
C ARG A 108 -1.72 6.50 5.74
N ASP A 109 -2.16 5.52 6.54
CA ASP A 109 -3.41 5.59 7.30
C ASP A 109 -3.41 6.80 8.26
N ALA A 110 -2.30 7.03 8.95
CA ALA A 110 -2.16 8.15 9.87
C ALA A 110 -2.16 9.51 9.15
N GLU A 111 -1.52 9.60 7.98
CA GLU A 111 -1.52 10.81 7.15
C GLU A 111 -2.93 11.10 6.59
N LEU A 112 -3.62 10.10 6.07
CA LEU A 112 -5.00 10.24 5.60
C LEU A 112 -5.93 10.71 6.72
N ALA A 113 -5.81 10.16 7.93
CA ALA A 113 -6.63 10.58 9.07
C ALA A 113 -6.40 12.05 9.45
N LYS A 114 -5.14 12.51 9.45
CA LYS A 114 -4.79 13.92 9.71
C LYS A 114 -5.35 14.84 8.63
N GLU A 115 -5.25 14.44 7.36
CA GLU A 115 -5.73 15.24 6.25
C GLU A 115 -7.25 15.35 6.23
N VAL A 116 -7.98 14.27 6.57
CA VAL A 116 -9.46 14.31 6.76
C VAL A 116 -9.82 15.40 7.76
N HIS A 117 -9.22 15.35 8.95
CA HIS A 117 -9.52 16.32 10.00
C HIS A 117 -9.24 17.76 9.55
N ARG A 118 -8.11 17.97 8.85
CA ARG A 118 -7.77 19.28 8.28
C ARG A 118 -8.83 19.77 7.28
N GLN A 119 -9.32 18.90 6.39
CA GLN A 119 -10.34 19.28 5.41
C GLN A 119 -11.70 19.55 6.05
N GLU A 120 -12.09 18.77 7.06
CA GLU A 120 -13.34 18.98 7.81
C GLU A 120 -13.35 20.33 8.52
N GLU A 121 -12.24 20.70 9.20
CA GLU A 121 -12.11 22.00 9.84
C GLU A 121 -12.09 23.14 8.80
N ASN A 122 -11.40 22.97 7.68
CA ASN A 122 -11.40 23.97 6.59
C ASN A 122 -12.82 24.20 6.04
N ASP A 123 -13.58 23.12 5.79
CA ASP A 123 -14.96 23.22 5.28
C ASP A 123 -15.90 23.90 6.29
N LYS A 124 -15.76 23.56 7.58
CA LYS A 124 -16.48 24.23 8.66
C LYS A 124 -16.20 25.73 8.69
N LEU A 125 -14.93 26.13 8.64
CA LEU A 125 -14.54 27.55 8.63
C LEU A 125 -15.10 28.28 7.39
N ARG A 126 -15.09 27.64 6.21
CA ARG A 126 -15.70 28.19 4.99
C ARG A 126 -17.20 28.44 5.17
N LYS A 127 -17.93 27.47 5.76
CA LYS A 127 -19.37 27.58 6.04
C LYS A 127 -19.68 28.68 7.05
N GLU A 128 -18.90 28.77 8.13
CA GLU A 128 -19.06 29.82 9.16
C GLU A 128 -18.81 31.21 8.57
N PHE A 129 -17.72 31.37 7.81
CA PHE A 129 -17.43 32.62 7.12
C PHE A 129 -18.57 33.02 6.17
N ALA A 130 -19.04 32.09 5.33
CA ALA A 130 -20.13 32.36 4.40
C ALA A 130 -21.41 32.80 5.14
N LYS A 131 -21.75 32.14 6.25
CA LYS A 131 -22.89 32.53 7.10
C LYS A 131 -22.75 33.96 7.62
N HIS A 132 -21.61 34.31 8.20
CA HIS A 132 -21.39 35.65 8.75
C HIS A 132 -21.34 36.73 7.67
N ALA A 133 -20.68 36.45 6.54
CA ALA A 133 -20.61 37.35 5.41
C ALA A 133 -21.99 37.62 4.80
N ASN A 134 -22.82 36.58 4.66
CA ASN A 134 -24.19 36.72 4.15
C ASN A 134 -25.08 37.54 5.09
N LEU A 135 -25.01 37.30 6.41
CA LEU A 135 -25.72 38.10 7.42
C LEU A 135 -25.29 39.58 7.38
N PHE A 136 -23.99 39.83 7.29
CA PHE A 136 -23.45 41.19 7.19
C PHE A 136 -23.88 41.88 5.91
N HIS A 137 -23.87 41.17 4.78
CA HIS A 137 -24.35 41.69 3.50
C HIS A 137 -25.82 42.07 3.56
N GLN A 138 -26.67 41.21 4.13
CA GLN A 138 -28.10 41.50 4.32
C GLN A 138 -28.32 42.76 5.15
N TRP A 139 -27.60 42.90 6.28
CA TRP A 139 -27.70 44.10 7.12
C TRP A 139 -27.29 45.37 6.36
N LEU A 140 -26.24 45.33 5.55
CA LEU A 140 -25.82 46.47 4.71
C LEU A 140 -26.89 46.87 3.70
N THR A 141 -27.60 45.90 3.12
CA THR A 141 -28.68 46.18 2.16
C THR A 141 -29.96 46.70 2.82
N GLU A 142 -30.24 46.32 4.06
CA GLU A 142 -31.43 46.78 4.80
C GLU A 142 -31.23 48.16 5.46
N THR A 143 -29.98 48.52 5.78
CA THR A 143 -29.65 49.76 6.51
C THR A 143 -29.30 50.94 5.59
N ARG A 144 -29.46 50.78 4.27
CA ARG A 144 -29.10 51.77 3.26
C ARG A 144 -30.28 52.13 2.38
#